data_AF-A0A4Y8KA06-F1
#
_entry.id   AF-A0A4Y8KA06-F1
#
_cell.length_a   1.000
_cell.length_b   1.000
_cell.length_c   1.000
_cell.angle_alpha   90.00
_cell.angle_beta   90.00
_cell.angle_gamma   90.00
#
_symmetry.space_group_name_H-M   'P 1'
#
loop_
_entity.id
_entity.type
_entity.pdbx_description
1 polymer ?
#
loop_
_entity_poly.entity_id
_entity_poly.type
_entity_poly.pdbx_seq_one_letter_code
_entity_poly.pdbx_strand_id
1 'polypeptide(L)'
;MDSLTTSRESLVYSYYSIVPARIVTDAETEPRSPESSIGGHLLLERVAAGDALAFGSLYDAFVADTYAICLNKCANPSLADKAMAKTWIFIWSHAAALNDQAGSTKFIVLSATWTVTSQGGRYFPS
;
A
#
# COMPACT_ATOMS: atom_id res chain seq x y z
N MET A 1 -27.80 -24.68 -13.58
CA MET A 1 -28.24 -23.30 -13.86
C MET A 1 -28.93 -22.83 -12.59
N ASP A 2 -28.37 -22.01 -11.71
CA ASP A 2 -27.20 -21.13 -11.77
C ASP A 2 -26.71 -20.83 -10.34
N SER A 3 -25.47 -20.36 -10.23
CA SER A 3 -24.86 -19.57 -9.14
C SER A 3 -23.56 -20.15 -8.57
N LEU A 4 -22.55 -20.30 -9.45
CA LEU A 4 -21.14 -20.26 -9.06
C LEU A 4 -20.61 -18.83 -9.22
N THR A 5 -21.20 -17.88 -8.50
CA THR A 5 -20.66 -16.51 -8.39
C THR A 5 -20.79 -16.03 -6.95
N THR A 6 -20.08 -16.66 -6.03
CA THR A 6 -19.73 -16.07 -4.73
C THR A 6 -18.54 -16.86 -4.20
N SER A 7 -17.31 -16.47 -4.54
CA SER A 7 -16.14 -17.11 -3.91
C SER A 7 -14.84 -16.29 -3.93
N ARG A 8 -14.73 -15.22 -4.73
CA ARG A 8 -13.50 -14.42 -4.76
C ARG A 8 -13.51 -13.19 -3.87
N GLU A 9 -14.67 -12.62 -3.58
CA GLU A 9 -14.78 -11.40 -2.76
C GLU A 9 -14.75 -11.70 -1.25
N SER A 10 -15.26 -12.87 -0.82
CA SER A 10 -15.26 -13.25 0.61
C SER A 10 -13.88 -13.61 1.16
N LEU A 11 -12.94 -14.06 0.34
CA LEU A 11 -11.60 -14.44 0.81
C LEU A 11 -10.74 -13.22 1.16
N VAL A 12 -10.90 -12.12 0.41
CA VAL A 12 -10.18 -10.86 0.69
C VAL A 12 -10.69 -10.23 1.99
N TYR A 13 -12.00 -10.32 2.25
CA TYR A 13 -12.59 -9.84 3.52
C TYR A 13 -12.23 -10.75 4.71
N SER A 14 -12.10 -12.06 4.47
CA SER A 14 -11.73 -13.03 5.52
C SER A 14 -10.29 -12.87 6.02
N TYR A 15 -9.37 -12.36 5.21
CA TYR A 15 -7.99 -12.10 5.65
C TYR A 15 -7.92 -10.98 6.71
N TYR A 16 -8.88 -10.05 6.70
CA TYR A 16 -8.98 -8.98 7.70
C TYR A 16 -9.77 -9.35 8.96
N SER A 17 -10.38 -10.54 9.02
CA SER A 17 -11.25 -10.95 10.14
C SER A 17 -10.59 -11.92 11.12
N ILE A 18 -9.35 -12.34 10.90
CA ILE A 18 -8.62 -13.24 11.81
C ILE A 18 -7.64 -12.42 12.64
N VAL A 19 -8.21 -11.62 13.55
CA VAL A 19 -7.50 -11.17 14.74
C VAL A 19 -7.70 -12.27 15.78
N PRO A 20 -6.68 -13.05 16.17
CA PRO A 20 -6.85 -13.96 17.30
C PRO A 20 -6.95 -13.12 18.57
N ALA A 21 -8.16 -13.05 19.12
CA ALA A 21 -8.38 -12.67 20.50
C ALA A 21 -7.72 -13.72 21.41
N ARG A 22 -7.10 -13.22 22.49
CA ARG A 22 -6.69 -13.93 23.72
C ARG A 22 -5.20 -14.29 23.82
N ILE A 23 -4.44 -13.37 24.40
CA ILE A 23 -3.64 -13.67 25.60
C ILE A 23 -4.09 -12.72 26.72
N VAL A 24 -4.85 -13.24 27.67
CA VAL A 24 -4.90 -12.66 29.02
C VAL A 24 -3.71 -13.27 29.73
N THR A 25 -2.66 -12.51 29.92
CA THR A 25 -1.68 -12.79 30.96
C THR A 25 -1.20 -11.46 31.50
N ASP A 26 -1.50 -11.26 32.78
CA ASP A 26 -1.22 -10.13 33.63
C ASP A 26 0.30 -9.84 33.68
N ALA A 27 0.69 -8.68 33.16
CA ALA A 27 1.89 -7.93 33.54
C ALA A 27 1.81 -6.54 32.87
N GLU A 28 1.51 -5.54 33.70
CA GLU A 28 1.53 -4.12 33.34
C GLU A 28 2.83 -3.74 32.63
N THR A 29 2.73 -3.08 31.46
CA THR A 29 3.42 -1.82 31.12
C THR A 29 3.06 -1.43 29.67
N GLU A 30 2.16 -0.46 29.58
CA GLU A 30 1.92 0.49 28.48
C GLU A 30 1.48 -0.02 27.09
N PRO A 31 0.34 0.47 26.56
CA PRO A 31 0.00 0.32 25.16
C PRO A 31 0.94 1.21 24.34
N ARG A 32 2.03 0.64 23.83
CA ARG A 32 2.88 1.34 22.87
C ARG A 32 2.14 1.41 21.53
N SER A 33 1.20 2.33 21.42
CA SER A 33 0.78 2.90 20.14
C SER A 33 2.02 3.55 19.52
N PRO A 34 2.53 3.09 18.36
CA PRO A 34 3.53 3.86 17.64
C PRO A 34 2.78 4.85 16.75
N GLU A 35 2.18 5.86 17.36
CA GLU A 35 1.92 7.09 16.62
C GLU A 35 3.27 7.79 16.48
N SER A 36 3.96 7.58 15.36
CA SER A 36 5.08 8.45 15.03
C SER A 36 5.15 8.65 13.52
N SER A 37 4.45 9.69 13.10
CA SER A 37 4.64 10.39 11.82
C SER A 37 6.11 10.62 11.45
N ILE A 38 7.03 10.58 12.44
CA ILE A 38 8.48 10.71 12.30
C ILE A 38 9.12 9.51 11.60
N GLY A 39 8.59 8.29 11.76
CA GLY A 39 9.16 7.08 11.16
C GLY A 39 8.89 6.95 9.66
N GLY A 40 7.77 7.48 9.17
CA GLY A 40 7.40 7.39 7.77
C GLY A 40 8.32 8.21 6.85
N HIS A 41 8.67 9.43 7.26
CA HIS A 41 9.51 10.31 6.42
C HIS A 41 10.94 9.78 6.32
N LEU A 42 11.45 9.18 7.42
CA LEU A 42 12.74 8.50 7.46
C LEU A 42 12.82 7.31 6.49
N LEU A 43 11.69 6.65 6.19
CA LEU A 43 11.68 5.57 5.20
C LEU A 43 11.89 6.10 3.78
N LEU A 44 11.21 7.18 3.38
CA LEU A 44 11.39 7.76 2.03
C LEU A 44 12.80 8.33 1.82
N GLU A 45 13.37 8.96 2.85
CA GLU A 45 14.76 9.43 2.83
C GLU A 45 15.75 8.28 2.59
N ARG A 46 15.58 7.16 3.32
CA ARG A 46 16.43 5.97 3.14
C ARG A 46 16.22 5.30 1.78
N VAL A 47 14.98 5.25 1.29
CA VAL A 47 14.68 4.76 -0.06
C VAL A 47 15.35 5.65 -1.11
N ALA A 48 15.35 6.97 -0.92
CA ALA A 48 16.06 7.92 -1.81
C ALA A 48 17.59 7.68 -1.83
N ALA A 49 18.16 7.21 -0.72
CA ALA A 49 19.55 6.77 -0.64
C ALA A 49 19.79 5.37 -1.24
N GLY A 50 18.76 4.70 -1.76
CA GLY A 50 18.87 3.36 -2.36
C GLY A 50 18.78 2.19 -1.36
N ASP A 51 18.22 2.42 -0.17
CA ASP A 51 18.04 1.36 0.83
C ASP A 51 16.84 0.45 0.47
N ALA A 52 17.16 -0.75 0.00
CA ALA A 52 16.16 -1.76 -0.36
C ALA A 52 15.35 -2.30 0.84
N LEU A 53 15.91 -2.31 2.06
CA LEU A 53 15.19 -2.75 3.26
C LEU A 53 14.18 -1.70 3.70
N ALA A 54 14.55 -0.42 3.61
CA ALA A 54 13.61 0.68 3.82
C ALA A 54 12.47 0.64 2.80
N PHE A 55 12.77 0.30 1.54
CA PHE A 55 11.75 0.13 0.51
C PHE A 55 10.80 -1.03 0.81
N GLY A 56 11.32 -2.18 1.25
CA GLY A 56 10.49 -3.31 1.70
C GLY A 56 9.58 -2.92 2.87
N SER A 57 10.12 -2.23 3.87
CA SER A 57 9.34 -1.75 5.02
C SER A 57 8.26 -0.74 4.62
N LEU A 58 8.57 0.14 3.66
CA LEU A 58 7.59 1.07 3.10
C LEU A 58 6.49 0.33 2.32
N TYR A 59 6.86 -0.69 1.54
CA TYR A 59 5.93 -1.55 0.82
C TYR A 59 4.97 -2.25 1.78
N ASP A 60 5.50 -2.94 2.79
CA ASP A 60 4.69 -3.69 3.74
C ASP A 60 3.70 -2.81 4.51
N ALA A 61 4.08 -1.56 4.80
CA ALA A 61 3.23 -0.60 5.49
C ALA A 61 2.03 -0.11 4.65
N PHE A 62 2.15 -0.06 3.32
CA PHE A 62 1.15 0.58 2.44
C PHE A 62 0.61 -0.33 1.32
N VAL A 63 1.05 -1.58 1.23
CA VAL A 63 0.64 -2.53 0.18
C VAL A 63 -0.88 -2.69 0.12
N ALA A 64 -1.53 -2.79 1.27
CA ALA A 64 -2.99 -2.94 1.36
C ALA A 64 -3.74 -1.71 0.78
N ASP A 65 -3.42 -0.52 1.29
CA ASP A 65 -4.07 0.73 0.86
C ASP A 65 -3.83 1.01 -0.63
N THR A 66 -2.60 0.81 -1.11
CA THR A 66 -2.22 1.06 -2.51
C THR A 66 -2.85 0.04 -3.47
N TYR A 67 -2.94 -1.23 -3.08
CA TYR A 67 -3.60 -2.25 -3.89
C TYR A 67 -5.11 -2.05 -3.95
N ALA A 68 -5.76 -1.62 -2.85
CA ALA A 68 -7.18 -1.28 -2.84
C ALA A 68 -7.50 -0.14 -3.82
N ILE A 69 -6.63 0.89 -3.90
CA ILE A 69 -6.75 1.96 -4.90
C ILE A 69 -6.63 1.40 -6.32
N CYS A 70 -5.66 0.53 -6.57
CA CYS A 70 -5.46 -0.09 -7.88
C CYS A 70 -6.68 -0.91 -8.32
N LEU A 71 -7.23 -1.73 -7.42
CA LEU A 71 -8.45 -2.50 -7.68
C LEU A 71 -9.66 -1.61 -7.97
N ASN A 72 -9.84 -0.53 -7.20
CA ASN A 72 -10.95 0.40 -7.41
C ASN A 72 -10.86 1.16 -8.74
N LYS A 73 -9.65 1.37 -9.27
CA LYS A 73 -9.44 2.12 -10.53
C LYS A 73 -9.30 1.25 -11.76
N CYS A 74 -8.97 -0.03 -11.61
CA CYS A 74 -8.75 -0.92 -12.74
C CYS A 74 -10.00 -1.75 -13.04
N ALA A 75 -10.34 -1.87 -14.33
CA ALA A 75 -11.52 -2.62 -14.77
C ALA A 75 -11.44 -4.14 -14.46
N ASN A 76 -10.24 -4.68 -14.24
CA ASN A 76 -10.03 -6.07 -13.86
C ASN A 76 -8.78 -6.25 -12.97
N PRO A 77 -8.68 -7.37 -12.22
CA PRO A 77 -7.56 -7.63 -11.32
C PRO A 77 -6.18 -7.66 -11.99
N SER A 78 -6.08 -8.16 -13.23
CA SER A 78 -4.79 -8.22 -13.94
C SER A 78 -4.21 -6.82 -14.23
N LEU A 79 -5.08 -5.85 -14.50
CA LEU A 79 -4.68 -4.45 -14.66
C LEU A 79 -4.27 -3.84 -13.31
N ALA A 80 -4.92 -4.24 -12.21
CA ALA A 80 -4.55 -3.80 -10.87
C ALA A 80 -3.15 -4.27 -10.47
N ASP A 81 -2.81 -5.54 -10.75
CA ASP A 81 -1.45 -6.07 -10.51
C ASP A 81 -0.38 -5.29 -11.28
N LYS A 82 -0.66 -4.97 -12.55
CA LYS A 82 0.24 -4.15 -13.38
C LYS A 82 0.36 -2.72 -12.85
N ALA A 83 -0.74 -2.12 -12.40
CA ALA A 83 -0.75 -0.79 -11.82
C ALA A 83 0.01 -0.75 -10.48
N MET A 84 -0.12 -1.80 -9.68
CA MET A 84 0.57 -1.96 -8.41
C MET A 84 2.10 -2.02 -8.63
N ALA A 85 2.57 -2.90 -9.52
CA ALA A 85 3.98 -2.98 -9.86
C ALA A 85 4.54 -1.64 -10.39
N LYS A 86 3.80 -0.98 -11.30
CA LYS A 86 4.18 0.34 -11.82
C LYS A 86 4.26 1.40 -10.73
N THR A 87 3.34 1.38 -9.77
CA THR A 87 3.31 2.32 -8.65
C THR A 87 4.56 2.20 -7.79
N TRP A 88 4.92 0.98 -7.41
CA TRP A 88 6.08 0.75 -6.54
C TRP A 88 7.42 0.97 -7.26
N ILE A 89 7.51 0.65 -8.56
CA ILE A 89 8.65 1.05 -9.40
C ILE A 89 8.77 2.57 -9.50
N PHE A 90 7.63 3.28 -9.66
CA PHE A 90 7.61 4.74 -9.71
C PHE A 90 8.09 5.35 -8.39
N ILE A 91 7.61 4.84 -7.25
CA ILE A 91 8.03 5.30 -5.92
C ILE A 91 9.53 5.13 -5.72
N TRP A 92 10.07 3.95 -6.02
CA TRP A 92 11.52 3.70 -5.95
C TRP A 92 12.31 4.68 -6.83
N SER A 93 11.90 4.84 -8.09
CA SER A 93 12.63 5.64 -9.07
C SER A 93 12.59 7.15 -8.79
N HIS A 94 11.59 7.62 -8.04
CA HIS A 94 11.38 9.04 -7.74
C HIS A 94 11.44 9.35 -6.25
N ALA A 95 12.02 8.46 -5.43
CA ALA A 95 11.99 8.56 -3.98
C ALA A 95 12.56 9.88 -3.45
N ALA A 96 13.64 10.40 -4.04
CA ALA A 96 14.21 11.70 -3.66
C ALA A 96 13.21 12.85 -3.86
N ALA A 97 12.57 12.92 -5.03
CA ALA A 97 11.57 13.94 -5.33
C ALA A 97 10.29 13.79 -4.48
N LEU A 98 9.94 12.56 -4.10
CA LEU A 98 8.82 12.28 -3.19
C LEU A 98 9.14 12.67 -1.75
N ASN A 99 10.38 12.47 -1.30
CA ASN A 99 10.84 12.85 0.03
C ASN A 99 10.83 14.38 0.25
N ASP A 100 11.03 15.16 -0.81
CA ASP A 100 10.99 16.62 -0.75
C ASP A 100 9.55 17.19 -0.71
N GLN A 101 8.52 16.34 -0.86
CA GLN A 101 7.13 16.78 -0.82
C GLN A 101 6.66 17.08 0.60
N ALA A 102 5.91 18.16 0.76
CA ALA A 102 5.23 18.44 2.01
C ALA A 102 4.10 17.44 2.26
N GLY A 103 4.04 16.89 3.47
CA GLY A 103 2.96 16.01 3.90
C GLY A 103 3.47 14.79 4.64
N SER A 104 2.55 13.90 5.01
CA SER A 104 2.91 12.61 5.59
C SER A 104 3.31 11.62 4.49
N THR A 105 4.14 10.65 4.83
CA THR A 105 4.49 9.54 3.92
C THR A 105 3.27 8.83 3.35
N LYS A 106 2.22 8.66 4.17
CA LYS A 106 0.94 8.11 3.70
C LYS A 106 0.35 8.96 2.59
N PHE A 107 0.25 10.28 2.78
CA PHE A 107 -0.27 11.20 1.77
C PHE A 107 0.55 11.12 0.46
N ILE A 108 1.87 11.11 0.57
CA ILE A 108 2.80 11.05 -0.58
C ILE A 108 2.62 9.74 -1.36
N VAL A 109 2.64 8.59 -0.67
CA VAL A 109 2.50 7.26 -1.29
C VAL A 109 1.14 7.08 -1.96
N LEU A 110 0.04 7.48 -1.30
CA LEU A 110 -1.29 7.36 -1.89
C LEU A 110 -1.46 8.31 -3.08
N SER A 111 -0.92 9.54 -3.01
CA SER A 111 -0.95 10.49 -4.13
C SER A 111 -0.15 9.99 -5.34
N ALA A 112 1.00 9.36 -5.12
CA ALA A 112 1.76 8.70 -6.18
C ALA A 112 0.96 7.56 -6.83
N THR A 113 0.26 6.76 -6.01
CA THR A 113 -0.61 5.68 -6.50
C THR A 113 -1.76 6.20 -7.37
N TRP A 114 -2.42 7.27 -6.93
CA TRP A 114 -3.46 7.94 -7.73
C TRP A 114 -2.90 8.50 -9.05
N THR A 115 -1.69 9.04 -9.01
CA THR A 115 -1.03 9.60 -10.20
C THR A 115 -0.77 8.50 -11.25
N VAL A 116 -0.21 7.37 -10.84
CA VAL A 116 0.10 6.25 -11.75
C VAL A 116 -1.18 5.61 -12.31
N THR A 117 -2.18 5.38 -11.45
CA THR A 117 -3.46 4.77 -11.87
C THR A 117 -4.27 5.69 -12.79
N SER A 118 -4.23 7.01 -12.57
CA SER A 118 -4.93 7.99 -13.43
C SER A 118 -4.28 8.12 -14.81
N GLN A 119 -2.95 7.93 -14.91
CA GLN A 119 -2.26 7.93 -16.20
C GLN A 119 -2.50 6.65 -17.01
N GLY A 120 -2.87 5.54 -16.36
CA GLY A 120 -3.13 4.24 -16.97
C GLY A 120 -4.28 4.24 -17.99
N GLY A 121 -5.25 5.15 -17.88
CA GLY A 121 -6.34 5.28 -18.86
C GLY A 121 -5.90 5.74 -20.26
N ARG A 122 -4.67 6.26 -20.42
CA ARG A 122 -4.18 6.81 -21.69
C ARG A 122 -3.31 5.84 -22.51
N TYR A 123 -3.02 4.64 -22.00
CA TYR A 123 -2.05 3.71 -22.60
C TYR A 123 -2.60 2.33 -22.99
N PHE A 124 -3.93 2.13 -22.94
CA PHE A 124 -4.56 0.89 -23.42
C PHE A 124 -5.35 1.18 -24.70
N PRO A 125 -4.80 0.91 -25.90
CA PRO A 125 -5.61 0.90 -27.11
C PRO A 125 -6.63 -0.25 -27.03
N SER A 126 -7.81 0.02 -27.61
CA SER A 126 -8.96 -0.88 -27.73
C SER A 126 -8.64 -2.15 -28.52
#